data_AF-A0A2H0YQ09-F1
#
_entry.id   AF-A0A2H0YQ09-F1
#
_cell.length_a   1.000
_cell.length_b   1.000
_cell.length_c   1.000
_cell.angle_alpha   90.00
_cell.angle_beta   90.00
_cell.angle_gamma   90.00
#
_symmetry.space_group_name_H-M   'P 1'
#
loop_
_entity.id
_entity.type
_entity.pdbx_description
1 polymer ?
#
loop_
_entity_poly.entity_id
_entity_poly.type
_entity_poly.pdbx_seq_one_letter_code
_entity_poly.pdbx_strand_id
1 'polypeptide(L)'
;MDNKKREIISKNRVSSCYFRSSVEPPYRKALLQITERCNLHCVHCFVSAGNYGDTMPIGIIRDVVIPKLKDCRVISVTLTGGEPFVHPEIIEIVRLLRNANIRVGVCTNGTFV
;
A
#
# COMPACT_ATOMS: atom_id res chain seq x y z
N MET A 1 23.30 12.89 -3.85
CA MET A 1 22.26 12.24 -3.02
C MET A 1 21.98 13.17 -1.85
N ASP A 2 20.92 13.95 -1.95
CA ASP A 2 20.57 14.93 -0.91
C ASP A 2 20.24 14.21 0.40
N ASN A 3 21.17 14.34 1.34
CA ASN A 3 21.07 13.81 2.69
C ASN A 3 20.10 14.68 3.53
N LYS A 4 18.88 14.88 3.04
CA LYS A 4 17.82 15.57 3.79
C LYS A 4 17.34 14.65 4.89
N LYS A 5 17.85 14.91 6.10
CA LYS A 5 17.38 14.36 7.38
C LYS A 5 15.85 14.35 7.37
N ARG A 6 15.23 13.15 7.34
CA ARG A 6 13.77 13.02 7.38
C ARG A 6 13.33 13.30 8.81
N GLU A 7 12.82 14.51 9.05
CA GLU A 7 12.32 14.92 10.36
C GLU A 7 11.08 14.09 10.75
N ILE A 8 11.01 13.68 12.02
CA ILE A 8 9.90 12.88 12.56
C ILE A 8 8.61 13.72 12.62
N ILE A 9 8.75 15.03 12.85
CA ILE A 9 7.69 16.04 12.92
C ILE A 9 8.18 17.30 12.20
N SER A 10 7.30 17.95 11.43
CA SER A 10 7.46 19.31 10.93
C SER A 10 6.15 20.09 11.09
N LYS A 11 6.19 21.42 10.92
CA LYS A 11 5.06 22.35 11.14
C LYS A 11 3.74 21.88 10.50
N ASN A 12 3.81 21.23 9.34
CA ASN A 12 2.66 20.75 8.58
C ASN A 12 2.63 19.23 8.37
N ARG A 13 3.56 18.47 8.98
CA ARG A 13 3.67 17.01 8.78
C ARG A 13 4.01 16.30 10.07
N VAL A 14 3.14 15.38 10.49
CA VAL A 14 3.44 14.42 11.54
C VAL A 14 3.50 13.03 10.92
N SER A 15 4.46 12.22 11.33
CA SER A 15 4.54 10.81 10.93
C SER A 15 3.26 10.07 11.34
N SER A 16 2.39 9.74 10.38
CA SER A 16 1.04 9.22 10.66
C SER A 16 1.00 7.72 11.02
N CYS A 17 2.09 7.19 11.57
CA CYS A 17 2.24 5.81 12.05
C CYS A 17 2.43 4.73 10.94
N TYR A 18 3.02 3.61 11.38
CA TYR A 18 3.52 2.41 10.70
C TYR A 18 4.75 2.52 9.77
N PHE A 19 4.72 3.34 8.71
CA PHE A 19 5.81 3.33 7.71
C PHE A 19 6.63 4.63 7.64
N ARG A 20 6.54 5.49 8.67
CA ARG A 20 7.23 6.80 8.77
C ARG A 20 7.12 7.66 7.49
N SER A 21 6.05 7.50 6.74
CA SER A 21 5.70 8.31 5.57
C SER A 21 4.53 9.23 5.91
N SER A 22 4.58 10.45 5.36
CA SER A 22 3.52 11.45 5.53
C SER A 22 3.32 12.23 4.25
N VAL A 23 2.14 12.80 4.11
CA VAL A 23 1.75 13.74 3.07
C VAL A 23 1.35 15.06 3.71
N GLU A 24 1.42 16.16 2.96
CA GLU A 24 0.98 17.46 3.44
C GLU A 24 -0.53 17.60 3.30
N PRO A 25 -1.22 18.25 4.26
CA PRO A 25 -2.62 18.60 4.09
C PRO A 25 -2.86 19.41 2.80
N PRO A 26 -3.99 19.21 2.11
CA PRO A 26 -5.15 18.38 2.49
C PRO A 26 -5.05 16.93 1.99
N TYR A 27 -3.89 16.47 1.51
CA TYR A 27 -3.74 15.15 0.92
C TYR A 27 -3.68 14.05 1.98
N ARG A 28 -3.97 12.83 1.55
CA ARG A 28 -3.99 11.63 2.40
C ARG A 28 -3.12 10.52 1.84
N LYS A 29 -2.81 9.56 2.72
CA LYS A 29 -2.23 8.26 2.36
C LYS A 29 -3.18 7.15 2.77
N ALA A 30 -3.13 6.02 2.09
CA ALA A 30 -3.89 4.82 2.45
C ALA A 30 -2.98 3.60 2.50
N LEU A 31 -3.30 2.66 3.39
CA LEU A 31 -2.80 1.30 3.36
C LEU A 31 -3.89 0.44 2.71
N LEU A 32 -3.57 -0.26 1.62
CA LEU A 32 -4.53 -1.02 0.85
C LEU A 32 -4.13 -2.50 0.84
N GLN A 33 -4.94 -3.33 1.50
CA GLN A 33 -4.82 -4.78 1.47
C GLN A 33 -5.44 -5.30 0.16
N ILE A 34 -4.65 -5.98 -0.67
CA ILE A 34 -5.11 -6.48 -1.99
C ILE A 34 -5.30 -8.00 -2.02
N THR A 35 -4.81 -8.73 -1.02
CA THR A 35 -5.01 -10.17 -0.87
C THR A 35 -4.84 -10.55 0.60
N GLU A 36 -5.54 -11.57 1.06
CA GLU A 36 -5.32 -12.20 2.37
C GLU A 36 -4.25 -13.28 2.34
N ARG A 37 -3.90 -13.73 1.12
CA ARG A 37 -2.97 -14.83 0.90
C ARG A 37 -1.54 -14.42 1.18
N CYS A 38 -0.78 -15.33 1.77
CA CYS A 38 0.66 -15.23 2.01
C CYS A 38 1.33 -16.57 1.71
N ASN A 39 2.55 -16.53 1.17
CA ASN A 39 3.39 -17.70 0.98
C ASN A 39 4.13 -18.13 2.26
N LEU A 40 4.07 -17.35 3.34
CA LEU A 40 4.67 -17.62 4.63
C LEU A 40 3.61 -17.69 5.75
N HIS A 41 4.00 -18.26 6.89
CA HIS A 41 3.16 -18.41 8.09
C HIS A 41 3.90 -17.89 9.34
N CYS A 42 4.16 -16.58 9.39
CA CYS A 42 4.99 -15.98 10.45
C CYS A 42 4.29 -16.05 11.82
N VAL A 43 5.03 -16.46 12.86
CA VAL A 43 4.51 -16.60 14.25
C VAL A 43 4.00 -15.29 14.85
N HIS A 44 4.48 -14.14 14.37
CA HIS A 44 4.09 -12.81 14.83
C HIS A 44 3.05 -12.14 13.90
N CYS A 45 2.50 -12.86 12.91
CA CYS A 45 1.60 -12.26 11.93
C CYS A 45 0.29 -11.85 12.61
N PHE A 46 0.03 -10.55 12.69
CA PHE A 46 -1.14 -10.02 13.40
C PHE A 46 -2.48 -10.42 12.75
N VAL A 47 -2.49 -10.77 11.46
CA VAL A 47 -3.65 -11.32 10.73
C VAL A 47 -3.56 -12.83 10.52
N SER A 48 -2.51 -13.49 11.04
CA SER A 48 -2.26 -14.93 10.87
C SER A 48 -2.35 -15.41 9.41
N ALA A 49 -1.84 -14.61 8.48
CA ALA A 49 -1.92 -14.89 7.05
C ALA A 49 -1.29 -16.23 6.66
N GLY A 50 -1.74 -16.77 5.54
CA GLY A 50 -1.29 -18.04 4.99
C GLY A 50 -1.78 -18.23 3.56
N ASN A 51 -1.62 -19.43 2.99
CA ASN A 51 -2.01 -19.68 1.59
C ASN A 51 -3.52 -19.88 1.38
N TYR A 52 -4.36 -19.05 2.01
CA TYR A 52 -5.82 -19.09 2.00
C TYR A 52 -6.39 -17.68 2.07
N GLY A 53 -7.71 -17.56 1.90
CA GLY A 53 -8.41 -16.28 1.86
C GLY A 53 -8.50 -15.67 0.46
N ASP A 54 -9.07 -14.47 0.42
CA ASP A 54 -9.50 -13.84 -0.83
C ASP A 54 -8.42 -12.94 -1.45
N THR A 55 -8.55 -12.74 -2.76
CA THR A 55 -7.73 -11.82 -3.54
C THR A 55 -8.64 -10.83 -4.25
N MET A 56 -8.37 -9.54 -4.07
CA MET A 56 -9.21 -8.47 -4.64
C MET A 56 -9.08 -8.45 -6.16
N PRO A 57 -10.17 -8.63 -6.93
CA PRO A 57 -10.08 -8.59 -8.39
C PRO A 57 -9.60 -7.22 -8.88
N ILE A 58 -8.74 -7.20 -9.91
CA ILE A 58 -8.20 -5.94 -10.44
C ILE A 58 -9.29 -4.97 -10.93
N GLY A 59 -10.42 -5.49 -11.42
CA GLY A 59 -11.57 -4.69 -11.83
C GLY A 59 -12.14 -3.86 -10.68
N ILE A 60 -12.19 -4.40 -9.47
CA ILE A 60 -12.61 -3.67 -8.27
C ILE A 60 -11.63 -2.55 -7.94
N ILE A 61 -10.33 -2.81 -8.09
CA ILE A 61 -9.29 -1.79 -7.86
C ILE A 61 -9.46 -0.64 -8.84
N ARG A 62 -9.64 -0.95 -10.12
CA ARG A 62 -9.83 0.02 -11.20
C ARG A 62 -11.10 0.84 -11.04
N ASP A 63 -12.24 0.16 -10.88
CA ASP A 63 -13.56 0.76 -11.07
C ASP A 63 -14.15 1.32 -9.76
N VAL A 64 -13.66 0.86 -8.60
CA VAL A 64 -14.20 1.25 -7.29
C VAL A 64 -13.15 1.89 -6.39
N VAL A 65 -11.98 1.26 -6.22
CA VAL A 65 -10.99 1.72 -5.25
C VAL A 65 -10.33 3.02 -5.71
N ILE A 66 -9.81 3.08 -6.93
CA ILE A 66 -9.12 4.27 -7.44
C ILE A 66 -10.02 5.52 -7.43
N PRO A 67 -11.29 5.48 -7.86
CA PRO A 67 -12.20 6.62 -7.73
C PRO A 67 -12.34 7.10 -6.27
N LYS A 68 -12.60 6.18 -5.33
CA LYS A 68 -12.75 6.52 -3.91
C LYS A 68 -11.48 7.12 -3.30
N LEU A 69 -10.31 6.59 -3.68
CA LEU A 69 -9.02 7.14 -3.25
C LEU A 69 -8.87 8.60 -3.71
N LYS A 70 -9.24 8.89 -4.97
CA LYS A 70 -9.20 10.25 -5.52
C LYS A 70 -10.17 11.19 -4.82
N ASP A 71 -11.41 10.77 -4.58
CA ASP A 71 -12.42 11.56 -3.86
C ASP A 71 -11.94 11.92 -2.45
N CYS A 72 -11.20 11.01 -1.82
CA CYS A 72 -10.59 11.22 -0.50
C CYS A 72 -9.24 11.97 -0.54
N ARG A 73 -8.81 12.49 -1.70
CA ARG A 73 -7.52 13.18 -1.90
C ARG A 73 -6.30 12.31 -1.50
N VAL A 74 -6.40 11.00 -1.69
CA VAL A 74 -5.26 10.08 -1.46
C VAL A 74 -4.29 10.17 -2.63
N ILE A 75 -3.03 10.51 -2.33
CA ILE A 75 -1.95 10.64 -3.33
C ILE A 75 -0.82 9.63 -3.13
N SER A 76 -0.96 8.76 -2.13
CA SER A 76 0.01 7.75 -1.78
C SER A 76 -0.69 6.53 -1.21
N VAL A 77 -0.43 5.37 -1.79
CA VAL A 77 -0.92 4.08 -1.33
C VAL A 77 0.28 3.20 -0.98
N THR A 78 0.22 2.54 0.17
CA THR A 78 1.06 1.38 0.44
C THR A 78 0.23 0.13 0.19
N LEU A 79 0.64 -0.70 -0.76
CA LEU A 79 0.05 -2.01 -0.99
C LEU A 79 0.54 -2.99 0.08
N THR A 80 -0.41 -3.74 0.64
CA THR A 80 -0.17 -4.79 1.64
C THR A 80 -1.11 -5.98 1.38
N GLY A 81 -1.14 -6.95 2.28
CA GLY A 81 -1.86 -8.20 2.10
C GLY A 81 -1.64 -9.13 3.27
N GLY A 82 -1.67 -10.44 2.97
CA GLY A 82 -0.63 -11.34 3.46
C GLY A 82 0.70 -10.97 2.80
N GLU A 83 0.94 -11.49 1.60
CA GLU A 83 2.07 -11.09 0.74
C GLU A 83 1.57 -10.49 -0.58
N PRO A 84 1.78 -9.19 -0.86
CA PRO A 84 1.32 -8.55 -2.09
C PRO A 84 1.77 -9.23 -3.38
N PHE A 85 2.98 -9.78 -3.43
CA PHE A 85 3.52 -10.43 -4.63
C PHE A 85 2.88 -11.78 -4.96
N VAL A 86 2.06 -12.35 -4.05
CA VAL A 86 1.21 -13.52 -4.36
C VAL A 86 0.02 -13.14 -5.25
N HIS A 87 -0.34 -11.86 -5.31
CA HIS A 87 -1.40 -11.38 -6.19
C HIS A 87 -0.95 -11.51 -7.67
N PRO A 88 -1.66 -12.27 -8.53
CA PRO A 88 -1.20 -12.56 -9.89
C PRO A 88 -1.05 -11.30 -10.76
N GLU A 89 -1.86 -10.28 -10.48
CA GLU A 89 -1.88 -9.02 -11.23
C GLU A 89 -1.19 -7.84 -10.50
N ILE A 90 -0.30 -8.09 -9.52
CA ILE A 90 0.34 -7.04 -8.72
C ILE A 90 0.97 -5.93 -9.55
N ILE A 91 1.68 -6.28 -10.64
CA ILE A 91 2.34 -5.31 -11.51
C ILE A 91 1.32 -4.39 -12.20
N GLU A 92 0.18 -4.94 -12.62
CA GLU A 92 -0.86 -4.17 -13.27
C GLU A 92 -1.61 -3.27 -12.27
N ILE A 93 -1.82 -3.74 -11.03
CA ILE A 93 -2.33 -2.91 -9.94
C ILE A 93 -1.43 -1.69 -9.69
N VAL A 94 -0.11 -1.91 -9.63
CA VAL A 94 0.86 -0.81 -9.48
C VAL A 94 0.76 0.17 -10.64
N ARG A 95 0.64 -0.31 -11.88
CA ARG A 95 0.46 0.54 -13.07
C ARG A 95 -0.82 1.35 -13.01
N LEU A 96 -1.96 0.75 -12.67
CA LEU A 96 -3.24 1.44 -12.53
C LEU A 96 -3.16 2.59 -11.52
N LEU A 97 -2.58 2.34 -10.34
CA LEU A 97 -2.40 3.37 -9.30
C LEU A 97 -1.47 4.49 -9.79
N ARG A 98 -0.35 4.15 -10.42
CA ARG A 98 0.59 5.16 -10.95
C ARG A 98 -0.03 5.99 -12.07
N ASN A 99 -0.76 5.38 -12.99
CA ASN A 99 -1.48 6.07 -14.06
C ASN A 99 -2.57 7.00 -13.49
N ALA A 100 -3.11 6.68 -12.32
CA ALA A 100 -4.03 7.54 -11.57
C ALA A 100 -3.33 8.68 -10.79
N ASN A 101 -2.02 8.89 -10.98
CA ASN A 101 -1.17 9.84 -10.24
C ASN A 101 -1.07 9.56 -8.72
N ILE A 102 -1.18 8.30 -8.32
CA ILE A 102 -1.02 7.85 -6.94
C ILE A 102 0.37 7.23 -6.78
N ARG A 103 1.15 7.71 -5.81
CA ARG A 103 2.45 7.10 -5.47
C ARG A 103 2.23 5.75 -4.80
N VAL A 104 3.03 4.75 -5.15
CA VAL A 104 2.88 3.39 -4.64
C VAL A 104 4.11 2.99 -3.84
N GLY A 105 3.89 2.54 -2.61
CA GLY A 105 4.84 1.72 -1.86
C GLY A 105 4.29 0.31 -1.72
N VAL A 106 5.16 -0.67 -1.43
CA VAL A 106 4.76 -2.07 -1.19
C VAL A 106 5.37 -2.53 0.12
N CYS A 107 4.54 -3.11 1.00
CA CYS A 107 4.98 -3.79 2.21
C CYS A 107 5.00 -5.30 1.91
N THR A 108 6.20 -5.85 1.70
CA THR A 108 6.42 -7.24 1.27
C THR A 108 7.41 -7.94 2.20
N ASN A 109 7.31 -9.27 2.30
CA ASN A 109 8.29 -10.14 2.94
C ASN A 109 9.58 -10.31 2.12
N GLY A 110 9.59 -9.88 0.86
CA GLY A 110 10.78 -9.85 0.03
C GLY A 110 11.18 -11.19 -0.61
N THR A 111 10.37 -12.26 -0.51
CA THR A 111 10.75 -13.57 -1.05
C THR A 111 10.54 -13.72 -2.56
N PHE A 112 9.90 -12.75 -3.20
CA PHE A 112 9.57 -12.75 -4.64
C PHE A 112 10.34 -11.68 -5.44
N VAL A 113 11.31 -10.98 -4.82
CA VAL A 113 12.05 -9.85 -5.40
C VAL A 113 13.55 -10.09 -5.49
#